data_AF-A0A2N1UR97-F1
#
_entry.id   AF-A0A2N1UR97-F1
#
_cell.length_a   1.000
_cell.length_b   1.000
_cell.length_c   1.000
_cell.angle_alpha   90.00
_cell.angle_beta   90.00
_cell.angle_gamma   90.00
#
_symmetry.space_group_name_H-M   'P 1'
#
loop_
_entity.id
_entity.type
_entity.pdbx_description
1 polymer ?
#
loop_
_entity_poly.entity_id
_entity_poly.type
_entity_poly.pdbx_seq_one_letter_code
_entity_poly.pdbx_strand_id
1 'polypeptide(L)'
;PFICITASGGARMQEGLFSLMQMAKTTASLTKLSEAGLPFISILTDPTMGGVSASFAFVGDVVIAEPKALIGFAGPRVIEQTVREKLPEGFQRSEFIMEKGAIEVYMADNRTTQERVWSVRRNIAEAFKVKCPIQSLEDIVVPTASIPDIIPELDRISSKYGISIPCYGHAGDGNLHATLVKDPAMSMEAWKAAEPKALEELYAVVTKLGGKISGEHGIGLKRKKYMAEFMSPVEMGLIKAIKKAWDPNGIMNPGKLFDLA
;
A
#
# COMPACT_ATOMS: atom_id res chain seq x y z
N PRO A 1 -12.86 -1.82 -12.82
CA PRO A 1 -11.84 -0.80 -13.17
C PRO A 1 -12.29 -0.05 -14.42
N PHE A 2 -12.22 1.28 -14.43
CA PHE A 2 -12.38 2.10 -15.64
C PHE A 2 -11.01 2.60 -16.06
N ILE A 3 -10.64 2.37 -17.32
CA ILE A 3 -9.36 2.83 -17.87
C ILE A 3 -9.68 3.85 -18.94
N CYS A 4 -9.19 5.07 -18.78
CA CYS A 4 -9.35 6.14 -19.77
C CYS A 4 -8.00 6.45 -20.40
N ILE A 5 -7.92 6.29 -21.72
CA ILE A 5 -6.75 6.68 -22.51
C ILE A 5 -7.07 8.03 -23.15
N THR A 6 -6.32 9.05 -22.78
CA THR A 6 -6.58 10.43 -23.15
C THR A 6 -5.65 10.88 -24.26
N ALA A 7 -6.24 11.24 -25.40
CA ALA A 7 -5.58 11.88 -26.54
C ALA A 7 -6.48 13.04 -26.98
N SER A 8 -6.19 14.24 -26.49
CA SER A 8 -6.99 15.44 -26.74
C SER A 8 -6.14 16.71 -26.79
N GLY A 9 -6.42 17.55 -27.78
CA GLY A 9 -5.90 18.92 -27.88
C GLY A 9 -6.58 19.93 -26.94
N GLY A 10 -7.59 19.51 -26.17
CA GLY A 10 -8.34 20.35 -25.23
C GLY A 10 -9.86 20.31 -25.43
N ALA A 11 -10.58 21.01 -24.54
CA ALA A 11 -12.03 21.18 -24.66
C ALA A 11 -12.35 22.17 -25.80
N ARG A 12 -13.47 21.95 -26.50
CA ARG A 12 -13.90 22.75 -27.65
C ARG A 12 -14.36 24.14 -27.20
N MET A 13 -13.45 25.09 -27.12
CA MET A 13 -13.72 26.45 -26.60
C MET A 13 -14.86 27.20 -27.33
N GLN A 14 -15.19 26.84 -28.58
CA GLN A 14 -16.34 27.42 -29.28
C GLN A 14 -17.70 27.06 -28.65
N GLU A 15 -17.75 26.02 -27.81
CA GLU A 15 -18.94 25.66 -27.03
C GLU A 15 -19.07 26.50 -25.74
N GLY A 16 -18.13 27.41 -25.47
CA GLY A 16 -18.19 28.38 -24.38
C GLY A 16 -18.35 27.72 -23.01
N LEU A 17 -19.24 28.28 -22.17
CA LEU A 17 -19.48 27.81 -20.80
C LEU A 17 -19.93 26.33 -20.75
N PHE A 18 -20.58 25.82 -21.79
CA PHE A 18 -21.01 24.43 -21.84
C PHE A 18 -19.83 23.46 -21.78
N SER A 19 -18.75 23.75 -22.52
CA SER A 19 -17.53 22.94 -22.49
C SER A 19 -16.91 22.89 -21.08
N LEU A 20 -16.96 23.99 -20.32
CA LEU A 20 -16.52 24.03 -18.92
C LEU A 20 -17.44 23.20 -18.00
N MET A 21 -18.75 23.27 -18.18
CA MET A 21 -19.70 22.47 -17.39
C MET A 21 -19.57 20.97 -17.64
N GLN A 22 -19.16 20.55 -18.85
CA GLN A 22 -18.92 19.14 -19.13
C GLN A 22 -17.72 18.59 -18.32
N MET A 23 -16.68 19.40 -18.08
CA MET A 23 -15.57 19.01 -17.21
C MET A 23 -16.04 18.67 -15.80
N ALA A 24 -16.91 19.50 -15.22
CA ALA A 24 -17.49 19.24 -13.90
C ALA A 24 -18.32 17.93 -13.87
N LYS A 25 -19.05 17.62 -14.95
CA LYS A 25 -19.83 16.39 -15.08
C LYS A 25 -18.97 15.14 -15.22
N THR A 26 -17.87 15.22 -15.98
CA THR A 26 -16.94 14.10 -16.11
C THR A 26 -16.25 13.80 -14.78
N THR A 27 -15.82 14.83 -14.05
CA THR A 27 -15.23 14.66 -12.72
C THR A 27 -16.25 14.12 -11.71
N ALA A 28 -17.50 14.61 -11.72
CA ALA A 28 -18.56 14.09 -10.86
C ALA A 28 -18.90 12.61 -11.15
N SER A 29 -18.75 12.18 -12.41
CA SER A 29 -18.92 10.77 -12.77
C SER A 29 -17.83 9.88 -12.18
N LEU A 30 -16.60 10.40 -12.01
CA LEU A 30 -15.52 9.69 -11.31
C LEU A 30 -15.83 9.51 -9.82
N THR A 31 -16.47 10.49 -9.18
CA THR A 31 -16.94 10.35 -7.79
C THR A 31 -17.91 9.18 -7.66
N LYS A 32 -18.84 9.02 -8.60
CA LYS A 32 -19.74 7.85 -8.62
C LYS A 32 -18.99 6.53 -8.82
N LEU A 33 -17.92 6.55 -9.60
CA LEU A 33 -17.04 5.40 -9.81
C LEU A 33 -16.34 5.00 -8.49
N SER A 34 -15.87 6.00 -7.74
CA SER A 34 -15.26 5.85 -6.42
C SER A 34 -16.26 5.35 -5.37
N GLU A 35 -17.48 5.90 -5.33
CA GLU A 35 -18.59 5.43 -4.48
C GLU A 35 -18.96 3.97 -4.74
N ALA A 36 -18.84 3.53 -6.00
CA ALA A 36 -19.05 2.13 -6.39
C ALA A 36 -17.84 1.22 -6.08
N GLY A 37 -16.76 1.76 -5.50
CA GLY A 37 -15.53 1.02 -5.19
C GLY A 37 -14.77 0.56 -6.43
N LEU A 38 -15.00 1.19 -7.59
CA LEU A 38 -14.34 0.84 -8.85
C LEU A 38 -13.17 1.79 -9.09
N PRO A 39 -11.95 1.26 -9.30
CA PRO A 39 -10.78 2.11 -9.52
C PRO A 39 -10.81 2.73 -10.91
N PHE A 40 -10.36 3.98 -11.00
CA PHE A 40 -10.17 4.76 -12.21
C PHE A 40 -8.68 4.94 -12.51
N ILE A 41 -8.25 4.44 -13.66
CA ILE A 41 -6.87 4.57 -14.15
C ILE A 41 -6.88 5.47 -15.39
N SER A 42 -6.09 6.54 -15.35
CA SER A 42 -5.94 7.48 -16.45
C SER A 42 -4.59 7.29 -17.14
N ILE A 43 -4.59 7.16 -18.47
CA ILE A 43 -3.39 7.04 -19.30
C ILE A 43 -3.32 8.28 -20.20
N LEU A 44 -2.32 9.12 -19.98
CA LEU A 44 -2.05 10.35 -20.71
C LEU A 44 -1.20 10.04 -21.95
N THR A 45 -1.75 10.21 -23.15
CA THR A 45 -1.02 10.04 -24.41
C THR A 45 -0.85 11.36 -25.14
N ASP A 46 -0.08 11.36 -26.24
CA ASP A 46 0.24 12.58 -26.98
C ASP A 46 -0.90 13.01 -27.94
N PRO A 47 -1.48 14.23 -27.80
CA PRO A 47 -1.36 15.18 -26.69
C PRO A 47 -2.48 15.00 -25.65
N THR A 48 -2.24 15.40 -24.41
CA THR A 48 -3.30 15.56 -23.38
C THR A 48 -3.33 16.99 -22.87
N MET A 49 -4.27 17.78 -23.39
CA MET A 49 -4.24 19.24 -23.29
C MET A 49 -5.51 19.87 -22.70
N GLY A 50 -5.41 21.15 -22.33
CA GLY A 50 -6.56 22.01 -22.07
C GLY A 50 -7.48 21.51 -20.95
N GLY A 51 -8.79 21.68 -21.16
CA GLY A 51 -9.81 21.25 -20.20
C GLY A 51 -9.78 19.75 -19.85
N VAL A 52 -9.24 18.89 -20.73
CA VAL A 52 -9.09 17.46 -20.41
C VAL A 52 -8.01 17.27 -19.35
N SER A 53 -6.84 17.91 -19.52
CA SER A 53 -5.77 17.93 -18.51
C SER A 53 -6.21 18.59 -17.20
N ALA A 54 -7.05 19.64 -17.25
CA ALA A 54 -7.58 20.31 -16.06
C ALA A 54 -8.79 19.61 -15.41
N SER A 55 -9.15 18.40 -15.86
CA SER A 55 -10.29 17.66 -15.30
C SER A 55 -9.96 16.17 -15.13
N PHE A 56 -10.79 15.29 -15.65
CA PHE A 56 -10.77 13.85 -15.36
C PHE A 56 -9.43 13.17 -15.70
N ALA A 57 -8.60 13.71 -16.60
CA ALA A 57 -7.34 13.08 -16.96
C ALA A 57 -6.32 13.05 -15.81
N PHE A 58 -6.31 14.04 -14.93
CA PHE A 58 -5.43 14.11 -13.76
C PHE A 58 -6.11 13.70 -12.45
N VAL A 59 -7.41 13.39 -12.48
CA VAL A 59 -8.19 13.00 -11.29
C VAL A 59 -8.35 11.47 -11.23
N GLY A 60 -7.36 10.75 -11.77
CA GLY A 60 -7.27 9.29 -11.67
C GLY A 60 -6.84 8.83 -10.29
N ASP A 61 -7.33 7.66 -9.85
CA ASP A 61 -6.72 6.98 -8.69
C ASP A 61 -5.28 6.57 -8.99
N VAL A 62 -5.00 6.30 -10.27
CA VAL A 62 -3.66 6.13 -10.85
C VAL A 62 -3.58 6.91 -12.16
N VAL A 63 -2.54 7.73 -12.33
CA VAL A 63 -2.28 8.48 -13.57
C VAL A 63 -0.93 8.02 -14.15
N ILE A 64 -0.95 7.59 -15.42
CA ILE A 64 0.20 7.07 -16.16
C ILE A 64 0.38 7.92 -17.41
N ALA A 65 1.61 8.28 -17.79
CA ALA A 65 1.88 8.99 -19.04
C ALA A 65 2.73 8.13 -19.99
N GLU A 66 2.43 8.20 -21.29
CA GLU A 66 3.30 7.63 -22.33
C GLU A 66 4.61 8.45 -22.44
N PRO A 67 5.77 7.82 -22.68
CA PRO A 67 7.01 8.53 -22.93
C PRO A 67 6.88 9.58 -24.03
N LYS A 68 7.52 10.73 -23.83
CA LYS A 68 7.47 11.90 -24.72
C LYS A 68 6.08 12.49 -24.95
N ALA A 69 5.03 12.08 -24.22
CA ALA A 69 3.70 12.65 -24.41
C ALA A 69 3.68 14.14 -24.10
N LEU A 70 2.99 14.93 -24.93
CA LEU A 70 2.82 16.36 -24.69
C LEU A 70 1.61 16.59 -23.78
N ILE A 71 1.84 17.08 -22.57
CA ILE A 71 0.81 17.20 -21.53
C ILE A 71 0.82 18.61 -20.92
N GLY A 72 -0.35 19.25 -20.83
CA GLY A 72 -0.43 20.56 -20.19
C GLY A 72 -1.73 21.32 -20.44
N PHE A 73 -1.95 22.40 -19.69
CA PHE A 73 -3.18 23.19 -19.85
C PHE A 73 -3.18 24.03 -21.13
N ALA A 74 -2.08 24.72 -21.43
CA ALA A 74 -1.90 25.51 -22.64
C ALA A 74 -0.67 24.99 -23.40
N GLY A 75 -0.72 24.98 -24.73
CA GLY A 75 0.39 24.47 -25.54
C GLY A 75 1.64 25.37 -25.48
N PRO A 76 2.84 24.81 -25.76
CA PRO A 76 4.11 25.54 -25.60
C PRO A 76 4.16 26.86 -26.39
N ARG A 77 3.64 26.86 -27.62
CA ARG A 77 3.60 28.05 -28.49
C ARG A 77 2.81 29.20 -27.87
N VAL A 78 1.69 28.90 -27.21
CA VAL A 78 0.82 29.90 -26.57
C VAL A 78 1.54 30.51 -25.36
N ILE A 79 2.24 29.67 -24.61
CA ILE A 79 3.02 30.09 -23.44
C ILE A 79 4.18 30.98 -23.90
N GLU A 80 5.00 30.58 -24.87
CA GLU A 80 6.11 31.39 -25.41
C GLU A 80 5.66 32.79 -25.85
N GLN A 81 4.52 32.88 -26.54
CA GLN A 81 3.97 34.17 -26.97
C GLN A 81 3.57 35.06 -25.79
N THR A 82 3.13 34.45 -24.69
CA THR A 82 2.66 35.16 -23.49
C THR A 82 3.83 35.62 -22.62
N VAL A 83 4.79 34.75 -22.32
CA VAL A 83 5.97 35.07 -21.49
C VAL A 83 7.09 35.77 -22.25
N ARG A 84 7.08 35.75 -23.60
CA ARG A 84 8.11 36.36 -24.49
C ARG A 84 9.53 35.84 -24.25
N GLU A 85 9.65 34.60 -23.77
CA GLU A 85 10.90 33.89 -23.57
C GLU A 85 10.86 32.53 -24.27
N LYS A 86 12.03 31.97 -24.59
CA LYS A 86 12.12 30.61 -25.12
C LYS A 86 11.93 29.61 -23.98
N LEU A 87 11.09 28.60 -24.22
CA LEU A 87 10.88 27.55 -23.23
C LEU A 87 12.06 26.57 -23.21
N PRO A 88 12.37 25.97 -22.05
CA PRO A 88 13.38 24.92 -21.94
C PRO A 88 13.14 23.76 -22.92
N GLU A 89 14.21 23.06 -23.28
CA GLU A 89 14.08 21.82 -24.07
C GLU A 89 13.21 20.80 -23.33
N GLY A 90 12.34 20.11 -24.07
CA GLY A 90 11.43 19.12 -23.51
C GLY A 90 10.26 19.70 -22.70
N PHE A 91 10.08 21.03 -22.63
CA PHE A 91 8.98 21.65 -21.89
C PHE A 91 7.62 20.98 -22.20
N GLN A 92 6.85 20.63 -21.16
CA GLN A 92 5.58 19.90 -21.22
C GLN A 92 5.63 18.45 -21.74
N ARG A 93 6.81 17.88 -21.97
CA ARG A 93 6.95 16.43 -22.20
C ARG A 93 6.83 15.69 -20.87
N SER A 94 6.34 14.45 -20.90
CA SER A 94 6.20 13.59 -19.72
C SER A 94 7.46 13.54 -18.85
N GLU A 95 8.65 13.49 -19.46
CA GLU A 95 9.94 13.46 -18.78
C GLU A 95 10.27 14.79 -18.10
N PHE A 96 10.02 15.91 -18.79
CA PHE A 96 10.20 17.25 -18.21
C PHE A 96 9.25 17.49 -17.05
N ILE A 97 8.01 17.04 -17.17
CA ILE A 97 6.99 17.12 -16.12
C ILE A 97 7.44 16.29 -14.90
N MET A 98 7.92 15.06 -15.14
CA MET A 98 8.47 14.19 -14.10
C MET A 98 9.70 14.81 -13.41
N GLU A 99 10.64 15.38 -14.16
CA GLU A 99 11.83 16.09 -13.65
C GLU A 99 11.48 17.33 -12.83
N LYS A 100 10.38 18.01 -13.13
CA LYS A 100 9.86 19.17 -12.37
C LYS A 100 9.02 18.77 -11.15
N GLY A 101 9.03 17.48 -10.78
CA GLY A 101 8.37 16.99 -9.58
C GLY A 101 6.87 16.74 -9.75
N ALA A 102 6.34 16.79 -10.98
CA ALA A 102 5.02 16.25 -11.27
C ALA A 102 5.12 14.72 -11.43
N ILE A 103 5.38 14.11 -10.29
CA ILE A 103 5.26 12.70 -9.93
C ILE A 103 4.36 12.82 -8.70
N GLU A 104 3.07 12.47 -8.77
CA GLU A 104 2.16 13.07 -7.78
C GLU A 104 2.52 12.64 -6.34
N VAL A 105 2.94 13.62 -5.53
CA VAL A 105 3.07 13.56 -4.07
C VAL A 105 1.97 14.43 -3.51
N TYR A 106 0.94 13.82 -2.93
CA TYR A 106 -0.05 14.57 -2.16
C TYR A 106 0.60 15.07 -0.85
N MET A 107 1.01 16.34 -0.83
CA MET A 107 1.55 17.01 0.35
C MET A 107 0.40 17.46 1.25
N ALA A 108 0.21 16.75 2.35
CA ALA A 108 -0.73 17.15 3.38
C ALA A 108 -0.17 18.32 4.22
N ASP A 109 -0.47 19.55 3.80
CA ASP A 109 0.09 20.78 4.37
C ASP A 109 -0.64 21.31 5.62
N ASN A 110 -1.77 20.68 6.00
CA ASN A 110 -2.56 21.08 7.15
C ASN A 110 -3.06 19.85 7.92
N ARG A 111 -3.42 20.07 9.19
CA ARG A 111 -3.81 18.98 10.10
C ARG A 111 -4.96 18.12 9.55
N THR A 112 -5.92 18.73 8.86
CA THR A 112 -7.08 18.01 8.32
C THR A 112 -6.67 17.08 7.18
N THR A 113 -5.85 17.56 6.25
CA THR A 113 -5.36 16.76 5.12
C THR A 113 -4.38 15.69 5.59
N GLN A 114 -3.58 15.98 6.62
CA GLN A 114 -2.68 15.00 7.24
C GLN A 114 -3.48 13.88 7.90
N GLU A 115 -4.53 14.23 8.64
CA GLU A 115 -5.36 13.26 9.32
C GLU A 115 -6.12 12.36 8.34
N ARG A 116 -6.54 12.88 7.18
CA ARG A 116 -7.14 12.06 6.11
C ARG A 116 -6.17 11.05 5.52
N VAL A 117 -4.92 11.43 5.29
CA VAL A 117 -3.89 10.49 4.78
C VAL A 117 -3.56 9.44 5.84
N TRP A 118 -3.35 9.89 7.08
CA TRP A 118 -3.00 8.99 8.16
C TRP A 118 -4.14 8.06 8.58
N SER A 119 -5.40 8.49 8.43
CA SER A 119 -6.55 7.63 8.73
C SER A 119 -6.56 6.40 7.82
N VAL A 120 -6.17 6.53 6.55
CA VAL A 120 -6.03 5.37 5.66
C VAL A 120 -5.02 4.37 6.23
N ARG A 121 -3.80 4.81 6.55
CA ARG A 121 -2.75 3.95 7.11
C ARG A 121 -3.14 3.31 8.46
N ARG A 122 -3.81 4.06 9.34
CA ARG A 122 -4.23 3.56 10.67
C ARG A 122 -5.37 2.55 10.58
N ASN A 123 -6.24 2.67 9.58
CA ASN A 123 -7.43 1.83 9.46
C ASN A 123 -7.26 0.63 8.52
N ILE A 124 -6.06 0.37 7.96
CA ILE A 124 -5.85 -0.77 7.06
C ILE A 124 -6.30 -2.10 7.68
N ALA A 125 -5.91 -2.36 8.94
CA ALA A 125 -6.30 -3.59 9.65
C ALA A 125 -7.82 -3.68 9.87
N GLU A 126 -8.49 -2.56 10.15
CA GLU A 126 -9.95 -2.50 10.32
C GLU A 126 -10.68 -2.65 8.98
N ALA A 127 -10.13 -2.10 7.89
CA ALA A 127 -10.69 -2.24 6.55
C ALA A 127 -10.77 -3.71 6.13
N PHE A 128 -9.78 -4.54 6.48
CA PHE A 128 -9.84 -5.98 6.21
C PHE A 128 -10.90 -6.72 7.03
N LYS A 129 -11.26 -6.24 8.23
CA LYS A 129 -12.36 -6.83 9.02
C LYS A 129 -13.72 -6.65 8.35
N VAL A 130 -13.89 -5.61 7.54
CA VAL A 130 -15.10 -5.40 6.73
C VAL A 130 -15.25 -6.54 5.71
N LYS A 131 -14.14 -7.01 5.12
CA LYS A 131 -14.15 -8.17 4.22
C LYS A 131 -14.40 -9.46 5.01
N CYS A 132 -13.62 -9.71 6.05
CA CYS A 132 -13.85 -10.81 6.97
C CYS A 132 -13.28 -10.49 8.36
N PRO A 133 -14.06 -10.61 9.44
CA PRO A 133 -13.58 -10.31 10.78
C PRO A 133 -12.60 -11.37 11.32
N ILE A 134 -12.49 -12.52 10.66
CA ILE A 134 -11.61 -13.62 11.07
C ILE A 134 -10.24 -13.43 10.43
N GLN A 135 -9.28 -12.99 11.26
CA GLN A 135 -7.92 -12.69 10.81
C GLN A 135 -6.87 -13.06 11.85
N SER A 136 -5.67 -13.35 11.36
CA SER A 136 -4.46 -13.53 12.14
C SER A 136 -3.51 -12.38 11.85
N LEU A 137 -3.42 -11.44 12.79
CA LEU A 137 -2.50 -10.31 12.70
C LEU A 137 -1.07 -10.82 12.86
N GLU A 138 -0.32 -10.86 11.77
CA GLU A 138 1.12 -11.13 11.78
C GLU A 138 1.93 -9.88 11.52
N ASP A 139 3.10 -9.88 12.13
CA ASP A 139 3.98 -8.74 12.26
C ASP A 139 5.41 -9.24 12.14
N ILE A 140 5.83 -9.44 10.91
CA ILE A 140 7.12 -10.06 10.59
C ILE A 140 8.15 -8.97 10.30
N VAL A 141 9.41 -9.31 10.44
CA VAL A 141 10.52 -8.44 10.08
C VAL A 141 11.43 -9.20 9.13
N VAL A 142 11.83 -8.57 8.04
CA VAL A 142 12.86 -9.06 7.13
C VAL A 142 13.90 -7.97 6.90
N PRO A 143 15.14 -8.30 6.51
CA PRO A 143 16.06 -7.29 6.00
C PRO A 143 15.37 -6.47 4.89
N THR A 144 15.53 -5.15 4.90
CA THR A 144 14.84 -4.25 3.96
C THR A 144 15.09 -4.61 2.49
N ALA A 145 16.30 -5.08 2.18
CA ALA A 145 16.68 -5.57 0.85
C ALA A 145 15.90 -6.83 0.42
N SER A 146 15.38 -7.61 1.36
CA SER A 146 14.64 -8.86 1.13
C SER A 146 13.12 -8.64 1.06
N ILE A 147 12.63 -7.39 1.18
CA ILE A 147 11.19 -7.07 1.03
C ILE A 147 10.66 -7.50 -0.35
N PRO A 148 11.35 -7.26 -1.49
CA PRO A 148 10.85 -7.71 -2.79
C PRO A 148 10.71 -9.23 -2.89
N ASP A 149 11.53 -9.99 -2.16
CA ASP A 149 11.56 -11.46 -2.21
C ASP A 149 10.40 -12.10 -1.43
N ILE A 150 9.89 -11.44 -0.38
CA ILE A 150 8.81 -11.99 0.42
C ILE A 150 7.44 -11.81 -0.22
N ILE A 151 7.22 -10.75 -1.02
CA ILE A 151 5.91 -10.45 -1.61
C ILE A 151 5.37 -11.63 -2.47
N PRO A 152 6.15 -12.22 -3.40
CA PRO A 152 5.70 -13.38 -4.17
C PRO A 152 5.41 -14.61 -3.29
N GLU A 153 6.14 -14.78 -2.19
CA GLU A 153 5.90 -15.87 -1.24
C GLU A 153 4.58 -15.69 -0.49
N LEU A 154 4.19 -14.45 -0.14
CA LEU A 154 2.89 -14.17 0.46
C LEU A 154 1.76 -14.55 -0.51
N ASP A 155 1.88 -14.19 -1.80
CA ASP A 155 0.89 -14.55 -2.83
C ASP A 155 0.80 -16.07 -3.05
N ARG A 156 1.96 -16.75 -3.01
CA ARG A 156 2.04 -18.21 -3.11
C ARG A 156 1.35 -18.90 -1.93
N ILE A 157 1.61 -18.45 -0.69
CA ILE A 157 0.98 -18.98 0.53
C ILE A 157 -0.53 -18.66 0.50
N SER A 158 -0.91 -17.43 0.15
CA SER A 158 -2.29 -16.99 -0.02
C SER A 158 -3.07 -17.92 -0.95
N SER A 159 -2.52 -18.19 -2.13
CA SER A 159 -3.13 -19.07 -3.14
C SER A 159 -3.19 -20.53 -2.68
N LYS A 160 -2.12 -21.04 -2.06
CA LYS A 160 -2.02 -22.44 -1.61
C LYS A 160 -3.06 -22.80 -0.56
N TYR A 161 -3.35 -21.87 0.36
CA TYR A 161 -4.27 -22.11 1.47
C TYR A 161 -5.67 -21.50 1.26
N GLY A 162 -5.90 -20.80 0.14
CA GLY A 162 -7.18 -20.16 -0.16
C GLY A 162 -7.54 -19.04 0.82
N ILE A 163 -6.54 -18.32 1.33
CA ILE A 163 -6.69 -17.21 2.27
C ILE A 163 -6.11 -15.94 1.65
N SER A 164 -6.48 -14.76 2.15
CA SER A 164 -5.87 -13.49 1.72
C SER A 164 -4.73 -13.12 2.65
N ILE A 165 -3.59 -12.68 2.13
CA ILE A 165 -2.47 -12.20 2.96
C ILE A 165 -2.08 -10.77 2.54
N PRO A 166 -2.92 -9.75 2.83
CA PRO A 166 -2.53 -8.38 2.62
C PRO A 166 -1.26 -8.03 3.40
N CYS A 167 -0.37 -7.28 2.74
CA CYS A 167 0.89 -6.81 3.29
C CYS A 167 0.93 -5.29 3.31
N TYR A 168 1.19 -4.71 4.47
CA TYR A 168 1.36 -3.28 4.73
C TYR A 168 2.30 -3.14 5.94
N GLY A 169 2.95 -2.00 6.16
CA GLY A 169 3.83 -1.87 7.33
C GLY A 169 4.85 -0.76 7.23
N HIS A 170 5.96 -0.95 7.92
CA HIS A 170 7.08 -0.03 8.06
C HIS A 170 8.25 -0.53 7.21
N ALA A 171 8.17 -0.30 5.90
CA ALA A 171 9.16 -0.78 4.94
C ALA A 171 10.58 -0.25 5.22
N GLY A 172 10.71 0.97 5.79
CA GLY A 172 12.00 1.56 6.16
C GLY A 172 12.79 0.73 7.19
N ASP A 173 12.07 -0.03 8.02
CA ASP A 173 12.65 -0.79 9.14
C ASP A 173 12.55 -2.30 8.89
N GLY A 174 12.08 -2.71 7.70
CA GLY A 174 11.90 -4.11 7.32
C GLY A 174 10.69 -4.78 7.94
N ASN A 175 9.83 -4.03 8.64
CA ASN A 175 8.69 -4.57 9.36
C ASN A 175 7.41 -4.59 8.50
N LEU A 176 6.86 -5.78 8.29
CA LEU A 176 5.73 -6.05 7.42
C LEU A 176 4.61 -6.72 8.21
N HIS A 177 3.41 -6.17 8.13
CA HIS A 177 2.20 -6.76 8.66
C HIS A 177 1.56 -7.66 7.60
N ALA A 178 1.95 -8.94 7.58
CA ALA A 178 1.41 -9.97 6.69
C ALA A 178 0.14 -10.60 7.30
N THR A 179 -0.98 -9.87 7.28
CA THR A 179 -2.19 -10.31 7.98
C THR A 179 -2.88 -11.45 7.22
N LEU A 180 -3.01 -12.63 7.83
CA LEU A 180 -3.80 -13.70 7.23
C LEU A 180 -5.29 -13.40 7.46
N VAL A 181 -6.08 -13.29 6.40
CA VAL A 181 -7.52 -13.02 6.46
C VAL A 181 -8.27 -14.20 5.85
N LYS A 182 -9.24 -14.74 6.59
CA LYS A 182 -10.08 -15.85 6.12
C LYS A 182 -10.88 -15.39 4.90
N ASP A 183 -10.96 -16.23 3.87
CA ASP A 183 -11.92 -15.98 2.79
C ASP A 183 -13.36 -16.05 3.33
N PRO A 184 -14.26 -15.10 3.03
CA PRO A 184 -15.64 -15.14 3.51
C PRO A 184 -16.38 -16.45 3.21
N ALA A 185 -16.10 -17.08 2.05
CA ALA A 185 -16.71 -18.34 1.63
C ALA A 185 -16.08 -19.58 2.31
N MET A 186 -14.90 -19.44 2.92
CA MET A 186 -14.23 -20.54 3.64
C MET A 186 -14.92 -20.84 4.98
N SER A 187 -15.12 -22.12 5.29
CA SER A 187 -15.65 -22.54 6.61
C SER A 187 -14.66 -22.28 7.75
N MET A 188 -15.15 -22.24 8.98
CA MET A 188 -14.27 -22.06 10.15
C MET A 188 -13.38 -23.28 10.39
N GLU A 189 -13.85 -24.48 10.05
CA GLU A 189 -13.07 -25.71 10.11
C GLU A 189 -11.90 -25.67 9.12
N ALA A 190 -12.15 -25.24 7.88
CA ALA A 190 -11.11 -25.07 6.87
C ALA A 190 -10.09 -24.00 7.30
N TRP A 191 -10.56 -22.87 7.86
CA TRP A 191 -9.68 -21.85 8.41
C TRP A 191 -8.77 -22.38 9.52
N LYS A 192 -9.35 -23.06 10.53
CA LYS A 192 -8.59 -23.63 11.65
C LYS A 192 -7.56 -24.67 11.20
N ALA A 193 -7.78 -25.33 10.07
CA ALA A 193 -6.83 -26.26 9.47
C ALA A 193 -5.76 -25.56 8.62
N ALA A 194 -6.11 -24.46 7.96
CA ALA A 194 -5.23 -23.72 7.04
C ALA A 194 -4.31 -22.73 7.77
N GLU A 195 -4.83 -21.97 8.73
CA GLU A 195 -4.10 -20.89 9.42
C GLU A 195 -2.77 -21.38 10.03
N PRO A 196 -2.72 -22.48 10.83
CA PRO A 196 -1.45 -22.89 11.44
C PRO A 196 -0.40 -23.27 10.40
N LYS A 197 -0.80 -23.91 9.30
CA LYS A 197 0.09 -24.36 8.22
C LYS A 197 0.61 -23.18 7.40
N ALA A 198 -0.26 -22.21 7.13
CA ALA A 198 0.13 -20.96 6.47
C ALA A 198 1.12 -20.16 7.32
N LEU A 199 0.93 -20.13 8.64
CA LEU A 199 1.86 -19.47 9.57
C LEU A 199 3.22 -20.18 9.64
N GLU A 200 3.24 -21.50 9.74
CA GLU A 200 4.49 -22.28 9.70
C GLU A 200 5.29 -22.01 8.43
N GLU A 201 4.62 -21.98 7.28
CA GLU A 201 5.26 -21.72 6.00
C GLU A 201 5.72 -20.26 5.86
N LEU A 202 4.92 -19.30 6.34
CA LEU A 202 5.30 -17.89 6.40
C LEU A 202 6.57 -17.70 7.24
N TYR A 203 6.59 -18.29 8.44
CA TYR A 203 7.74 -18.18 9.33
C TYR A 203 8.98 -18.86 8.76
N ALA A 204 8.85 -20.03 8.11
CA ALA A 204 9.96 -20.66 7.42
C ALA A 204 10.56 -19.77 6.31
N VAL A 205 9.72 -19.09 5.53
CA VAL A 205 10.17 -18.11 4.52
C VAL A 205 10.89 -16.93 5.20
N VAL A 206 10.31 -16.36 6.25
CA VAL A 206 10.92 -15.25 7.00
C VAL A 206 12.29 -15.65 7.56
N THR A 207 12.42 -16.84 8.15
CA THR A 207 13.72 -17.37 8.63
C THR A 207 14.73 -17.47 7.51
N LYS A 208 14.32 -18.01 6.35
CA LYS A 208 15.19 -18.18 5.18
C LYS A 208 15.70 -16.83 4.66
N LEU A 209 14.89 -15.78 4.75
CA LEU A 209 15.27 -14.41 4.38
C LEU A 209 16.08 -13.68 5.46
N GLY A 210 16.41 -14.34 6.58
CA GLY A 210 17.15 -13.74 7.70
C GLY A 210 16.30 -12.85 8.61
N GLY A 211 14.98 -13.01 8.59
CA GLY A 211 14.02 -12.22 9.33
C GLY A 211 13.69 -12.73 10.74
N LYS A 212 12.72 -12.05 11.39
CA LYS A 212 12.17 -12.38 12.71
C LYS A 212 10.63 -12.38 12.67
N ILE A 213 10.01 -13.14 13.56
CA ILE A 213 8.54 -13.34 13.60
C ILE A 213 7.76 -12.26 14.36
N SER A 214 8.45 -11.26 14.89
CA SER A 214 7.84 -10.15 15.61
C SER A 214 8.72 -8.92 15.50
N GLY A 215 8.14 -7.80 15.07
CA GLY A 215 8.77 -6.47 15.12
C GLY A 215 8.30 -5.68 16.33
N GLU A 216 6.99 -5.46 16.42
CA GLU A 216 6.34 -4.57 17.40
C GLU A 216 5.41 -5.32 18.35
N HIS A 217 4.74 -6.38 17.88
CA HIS A 217 3.64 -7.02 18.62
C HIS A 217 4.06 -8.00 19.71
N GLY A 218 5.36 -8.27 19.85
CA GLY A 218 5.91 -9.28 20.73
C GLY A 218 5.49 -10.72 20.37
N ILE A 219 5.98 -11.67 21.16
CA ILE A 219 5.76 -13.10 20.93
C ILE A 219 4.40 -13.55 21.50
N GLY A 220 4.21 -13.36 22.82
CA GLY A 220 3.03 -13.84 23.54
C GLY A 220 2.74 -15.34 23.36
N LEU A 221 1.53 -15.78 23.73
CA LEU A 221 1.15 -17.21 23.63
C LEU A 221 1.11 -17.72 22.18
N LYS A 222 0.71 -16.84 21.25
CA LYS A 222 0.49 -17.19 19.85
C LYS A 222 1.78 -17.62 19.16
N ARG A 223 2.88 -16.86 19.37
CA ARG A 223 4.16 -17.10 18.68
C ARG A 223 5.16 -17.90 19.50
N LYS A 224 4.87 -18.15 20.78
CA LYS A 224 5.73 -18.90 21.69
C LYS A 224 6.22 -20.23 21.12
N LYS A 225 5.34 -20.98 20.45
CA LYS A 225 5.70 -22.28 19.86
C LYS A 225 6.76 -22.20 18.76
N TYR A 226 6.90 -21.06 18.10
CA TYR A 226 7.87 -20.84 17.02
C TYR A 226 9.20 -20.25 17.53
N MET A 227 9.28 -19.81 18.79
CA MET A 227 10.49 -19.12 19.29
C MET A 227 11.77 -19.94 19.15
N ALA A 228 11.68 -21.27 19.28
CA ALA A 228 12.83 -22.16 19.18
C ALA A 228 13.50 -22.13 17.79
N GLU A 229 12.78 -21.70 16.75
CA GLU A 229 13.30 -21.59 15.38
C GLU A 229 14.08 -20.27 15.16
N PHE A 230 13.83 -19.24 15.97
CA PHE A 230 14.35 -17.87 15.77
C PHE A 230 15.33 -17.41 16.84
N MET A 231 15.46 -18.19 17.92
CA MET A 231 16.27 -17.88 19.09
C MET A 231 17.09 -19.10 19.49
N SER A 232 18.39 -18.91 19.65
CA SER A 232 19.30 -19.95 20.10
C SER A 232 18.98 -20.38 21.55
N PRO A 233 19.36 -21.61 21.94
CA PRO A 233 19.24 -22.06 23.32
C PRO A 233 19.95 -21.14 24.32
N VAL A 234 21.03 -20.48 23.90
CA VAL A 234 21.82 -19.55 24.74
C VAL A 234 21.03 -18.27 25.01
N GLU A 235 20.49 -17.63 23.97
CA GLU A 235 19.65 -16.44 24.11
C GLU A 235 18.41 -16.73 24.96
N MET A 236 17.77 -17.88 24.73
CA MET A 236 16.62 -18.33 25.52
C MET A 236 16.99 -18.53 26.99
N GLY A 237 18.16 -19.12 27.26
CA GLY A 237 18.70 -19.28 28.61
C GLY A 237 18.94 -17.95 29.31
N LEU A 238 19.50 -16.97 28.61
CA LEU A 238 19.74 -15.63 29.13
C LEU A 238 18.44 -14.92 29.52
N ILE A 239 17.42 -14.95 28.66
CA ILE A 239 16.12 -14.31 28.96
C ILE A 239 15.46 -14.98 30.18
N LYS A 240 15.51 -16.32 30.27
CA LYS A 240 15.02 -17.07 31.43
C LYS A 240 15.75 -16.68 32.72
N ALA A 241 17.08 -16.51 32.66
CA ALA A 241 17.88 -16.11 33.80
C ALA A 241 17.50 -14.70 34.29
N ILE A 242 17.35 -13.73 33.37
CA ILE A 242 16.89 -12.37 33.68
C ILE A 242 15.50 -12.42 34.32
N LYS A 243 14.57 -13.18 33.73
CA LYS A 243 13.21 -13.34 34.27
C LYS A 243 13.21 -13.90 35.69
N LYS A 244 14.02 -14.93 35.96
CA LYS A 244 14.13 -15.53 37.30
C LYS A 244 14.74 -14.57 38.32
N ALA A 245 15.69 -13.72 37.91
CA ALA A 245 16.30 -12.73 38.79
C ALA A 245 15.34 -11.59 39.17
N TRP A 246 14.51 -11.13 38.22
CA TRP A 246 13.58 -10.00 38.43
C TRP A 246 12.18 -10.42 38.90
N ASP A 247 11.77 -11.66 38.63
CA ASP A 247 10.48 -12.23 39.01
C ASP A 247 10.67 -13.65 39.57
N PRO A 248 11.29 -13.80 40.75
CA PRO A 248 11.62 -15.10 41.33
C PRO A 248 10.37 -15.96 41.63
N ASN A 249 9.21 -15.32 41.83
CA ASN A 249 7.94 -16.00 42.10
C ASN A 249 7.10 -16.22 40.83
N GLY A 250 7.57 -15.76 39.66
CA GLY A 250 6.89 -15.95 38.37
C GLY A 250 5.51 -15.30 38.25
N ILE A 251 5.23 -14.24 39.01
CA ILE A 251 3.88 -13.63 39.08
C ILE A 251 3.59 -12.70 37.90
N MET A 252 4.62 -12.17 37.24
CA MET A 252 4.46 -11.21 36.16
C MET A 252 4.25 -11.92 34.81
N ASN A 253 3.00 -12.15 34.42
CA ASN A 253 2.61 -12.75 33.14
C ASN A 253 3.24 -14.15 32.87
N PRO A 254 2.95 -15.15 33.73
CA PRO A 254 3.51 -16.49 33.58
C PRO A 254 3.12 -17.14 32.23
N GLY A 255 4.05 -17.92 31.66
CA GLY A 255 3.81 -18.73 30.46
C GLY A 255 3.76 -17.97 29.14
N LYS A 256 3.86 -16.63 29.14
CA LYS A 256 3.72 -15.80 27.93
C LYS A 256 4.83 -15.95 26.90
N LEU A 257 6.09 -16.03 27.32
CA LEU A 257 7.26 -16.17 26.45
C LEU A 257 7.82 -17.59 26.47
N PHE A 258 7.85 -18.20 27.66
CA PHE A 258 8.33 -19.56 27.89
C PHE A 258 7.65 -20.11 29.13
N ASP A 259 7.60 -21.43 29.25
CA ASP A 259 7.21 -22.07 30.49
C ASP A 259 8.37 -22.02 31.48
N LEU A 260 8.05 -21.56 32.69
CA LEU A 260 8.92 -21.62 33.87
C LEU A 260 8.64 -22.98 34.52
N ALA A 261 9.16 -24.05 33.91
CA ALA A 261 9.28 -25.34 34.58
C ALA A 261 10.51 -25.34 35.49
#